data_AF-A0A9P6TUG0-F1
#
_entry.id   AF-A0A9P6TUG0-F1
#
_cell.length_a   1.000
_cell.length_b   1.000
_cell.length_c   1.000
_cell.angle_alpha   90.00
_cell.angle_beta   90.00
_cell.angle_gamma   90.00
#
_symmetry.space_group_name_H-M   'P 1'
#
loop_
_entity.id
_entity.type
_entity.pdbx_description
1 polymer ?
#
loop_
_entity_poly.entity_id
_entity_poly.type
_entity_poly.pdbx_seq_one_letter_code
_entity_poly.pdbx_strand_id
1 'polypeptide(L)'
;MYRVLDQIITLEDVGRAYGIQNMYRDITSDDCMQFEKLLGKLECSAATFVQMVLSGQDISLTRAKLADLKKFLVIMMYRSECRRKQYTEEIFDFATRLSIEKHMRDNNINNIQDVWFENLKWFLKTPIGDILKEVDRANEPGTPSAIMLTYKGPIHVVELLDYGHMVFNYVCVWQAQEGSEFIMSDNCFGCFEGDM
;
A
#
# COMPACT_ATOMS: atom_id res chain seq x y z
N MET A 1 1.88 27.44 14.10
CA MET A 1 2.35 27.89 12.77
C MET A 1 2.38 29.42 12.73
N TYR A 2 3.36 30.11 12.13
CA TYR A 2 3.41 31.59 12.13
C TYR A 2 2.70 32.17 10.89
N ARG A 3 1.59 32.91 11.09
CA ARG A 3 0.93 33.69 10.03
C ARG A 3 1.46 35.12 10.04
N VAL A 4 2.26 35.45 9.03
CA VAL A 4 3.00 36.72 8.90
C VAL A 4 2.07 37.96 8.86
N LEU A 5 0.82 37.80 8.41
CA LEU A 5 -0.13 38.91 8.27
C LEU A 5 -0.79 39.33 9.59
N ASP A 6 -0.91 38.42 10.55
CA ASP A 6 -1.73 38.65 11.74
C ASP A 6 -0.91 38.91 13.02
N GLN A 7 0.42 38.72 12.97
CA GLN A 7 1.34 38.80 14.13
C GLN A 7 0.92 37.97 15.36
N ILE A 8 0.05 36.98 15.18
CA ILE A 8 -0.42 36.08 16.25
C ILE A 8 0.40 34.79 16.21
N ILE A 9 0.97 34.42 17.35
CA ILE A 9 1.60 33.11 17.55
C ILE A 9 0.52 32.14 18.02
N THR A 10 0.08 31.24 17.15
CA THR A 10 -0.74 30.09 17.56
C THR A 10 0.18 28.97 18.04
N LEU A 11 0.09 28.66 19.33
CA LEU A 11 0.62 27.43 19.93
C LEU A 11 -0.25 26.27 19.44
N GLU A 12 0.12 25.69 18.32
CA GLU A 12 -0.41 24.40 17.87
C GLU A 12 0.47 23.31 18.44
N ASP A 13 -0.16 22.20 18.86
CA ASP A 13 0.57 21.00 19.24
C ASP A 13 1.48 20.58 18.09
N VAL A 14 2.79 20.47 18.35
CA VAL A 14 3.79 20.04 17.38
C VAL A 14 3.40 18.68 16.79
N GLY A 15 2.76 17.80 17.56
CA GLY A 15 2.23 16.53 17.09
C GLY A 15 1.06 16.66 16.10
N ARG A 16 0.34 17.80 16.10
CA ARG A 16 -0.76 18.07 15.16
C ARG A 16 -0.32 18.89 13.95
N ALA A 17 0.65 19.79 14.13
CA ALA A 17 1.17 20.66 13.06
C ALA A 17 2.30 20.02 12.24
N TYR A 18 3.10 19.14 12.85
CA TYR A 18 4.27 18.48 12.23
C TYR A 18 4.32 16.97 12.48
N GLY A 19 3.44 16.45 13.33
CA GLY A 19 3.29 15.02 13.47
C GLY A 19 2.68 14.50 12.19
N ILE A 20 3.53 13.99 11.29
CA ILE A 20 3.16 12.81 10.54
C ILE A 20 2.67 11.84 11.62
N GLN A 21 1.36 11.69 11.77
CA GLN A 21 0.78 10.62 12.59
C GLN A 21 1.55 9.38 12.20
N ASN A 22 2.39 8.88 13.11
CA ASN A 22 3.37 7.85 12.76
C ASN A 22 2.62 6.54 12.66
N MET A 23 1.93 6.39 11.54
CA MET A 23 1.10 5.26 11.18
C MET A 23 1.91 3.97 11.05
N TYR A 24 3.25 4.01 11.22
CA TYR A 24 4.13 2.85 11.16
C TYR A 24 4.59 2.39 12.55
N ARG A 25 4.28 3.15 13.61
CA ARG A 25 4.69 2.82 14.98
C ARG A 25 3.65 1.92 15.64
N ASP A 26 4.01 0.66 15.84
CA ASP A 26 3.20 -0.28 16.61
C ASP A 26 3.52 -0.13 18.11
N ILE A 27 2.77 0.70 18.81
CA ILE A 27 2.95 0.89 20.26
C ILE A 27 2.58 -0.35 21.08
N THR A 28 1.93 -1.34 20.45
CA THR A 28 1.55 -2.60 21.10
C THR A 28 2.62 -3.68 20.99
N SER A 29 3.67 -3.45 20.18
CA SER A 29 4.80 -4.36 19.99
C SER A 29 6.01 -3.98 20.84
N ASP A 30 6.72 -5.00 21.35
CA ASP A 30 8.00 -4.84 22.05
C ASP A 30 9.06 -4.12 21.19
N ASP A 31 9.01 -4.30 19.86
CA ASP A 31 9.80 -3.56 18.89
C ASP A 31 8.89 -2.61 18.10
N CYS A 32 8.58 -1.45 18.67
CA CYS A 32 7.69 -0.47 18.07
C CYS A 32 8.14 0.07 16.69
N MET A 33 9.39 -0.21 16.27
CA MET A 33 9.96 0.14 14.96
C MET A 33 10.17 -1.08 14.06
N GLN A 34 9.63 -2.25 14.39
CA GLN A 34 9.74 -3.47 13.59
C GLN A 34 9.28 -3.24 12.14
N PHE A 35 8.21 -2.45 11.95
CA PHE A 35 7.65 -2.14 10.63
C PHE A 35 8.60 -1.32 9.77
N GLU A 36 9.20 -0.28 10.34
CA GLU A 36 10.20 0.52 9.66
C GLU A 36 11.41 -0.32 9.24
N LYS A 37 11.83 -1.28 10.09
CA LYS A 37 12.91 -2.22 9.76
C LYS A 37 12.53 -3.15 8.60
N LEU A 38 11.28 -3.64 8.55
CA LEU A 38 10.79 -4.49 7.46
C LEU A 38 10.69 -3.70 6.15
N LEU A 39 10.20 -2.47 6.20
CA LEU A 39 10.14 -1.55 5.07
C LEU A 39 11.54 -1.23 4.56
N GLY A 40 12.47 -0.87 5.43
CA GLY A 40 13.86 -0.58 5.04
C GLY A 40 14.56 -1.76 4.39
N LYS A 41 14.29 -3.00 4.82
CA LYS A 41 14.80 -4.20 4.14
C LYS A 41 14.24 -4.35 2.72
N LEU A 42 12.93 -4.13 2.57
CA LEU A 42 12.25 -4.21 1.28
C LEU A 42 12.75 -3.12 0.31
N GLU A 43 12.86 -1.89 0.80
CA GLU A 43 13.41 -0.73 0.07
C GLU A 43 14.86 -0.95 -0.35
N CYS A 44 15.71 -1.48 0.54
CA CYS A 44 17.10 -1.80 0.21
C CYS A 44 17.21 -2.88 -0.90
N SER A 45 16.39 -3.93 -0.81
CA SER A 45 16.34 -4.97 -1.84
C SER A 45 15.90 -4.41 -3.19
N ALA A 46 14.82 -3.62 -3.21
CA ALA A 46 14.31 -2.98 -4.42
C ALA A 46 15.30 -1.98 -5.02
N ALA A 47 15.94 -1.13 -4.20
CA ALA A 47 16.94 -0.18 -4.64
C ALA A 47 18.15 -0.87 -5.28
N THR A 48 18.62 -1.97 -4.71
CA THR A 48 19.68 -2.79 -5.29
C THR A 48 19.28 -3.30 -6.68
N PHE A 49 18.05 -3.78 -6.82
CA PHE A 49 17.53 -4.22 -8.11
C PHE A 49 17.44 -3.07 -9.13
N VAL A 50 16.92 -1.90 -8.74
CA VAL A 50 16.84 -0.73 -9.62
C VAL A 50 18.23 -0.28 -10.08
N GLN A 51 19.21 -0.25 -9.17
CA GLN A 51 20.60 0.06 -9.54
C GLN A 51 21.19 -0.95 -10.53
N MET A 52 20.85 -2.23 -10.40
CA MET A 52 21.22 -3.21 -11.42
C MET A 52 20.58 -2.88 -12.77
N VAL A 53 19.28 -2.54 -12.82
CA VAL A 53 18.60 -2.16 -14.07
C VAL A 53 19.26 -0.95 -14.72
N LEU A 54 19.61 0.05 -13.91
CA LEU A 54 20.26 1.27 -14.39
C LEU A 54 21.70 1.06 -14.87
N SER A 55 22.37 -0.02 -14.46
CA SER A 55 23.74 -0.32 -14.93
C SER A 55 23.79 -0.77 -16.39
N GLY A 56 22.64 -1.11 -16.99
CA GLY A 56 22.53 -1.52 -18.39
C GLY A 56 23.11 -2.91 -18.68
N GLN A 57 23.40 -3.71 -17.65
CA GLN A 57 23.86 -5.08 -17.79
C GLN A 57 22.69 -6.06 -17.97
N ASP A 58 22.94 -7.21 -18.58
CA ASP A 58 21.97 -8.30 -18.63
C ASP A 58 21.64 -8.80 -17.22
N ILE A 59 20.38 -8.70 -16.82
CA ILE A 59 19.93 -9.11 -15.48
C ILE A 59 19.20 -10.43 -15.57
N SER A 60 19.74 -11.44 -14.89
CA SER A 60 18.98 -12.65 -14.59
C SER A 60 17.97 -12.36 -13.47
N LEU A 61 16.69 -12.24 -13.87
CA LEU A 61 15.58 -12.04 -12.95
C LEU A 61 15.05 -13.40 -12.47
N THR A 62 15.37 -13.76 -11.24
CA THR A 62 14.77 -14.94 -10.61
C THR A 62 13.32 -14.65 -10.21
N ARG A 63 12.50 -15.70 -10.09
CA ARG A 63 11.11 -15.58 -9.61
C ARG A 63 11.03 -14.90 -8.24
N ALA A 64 11.99 -15.17 -7.35
CA ALA A 64 12.07 -14.54 -6.03
C ALA A 64 12.34 -13.03 -6.13
N LYS A 65 13.30 -12.60 -6.95
CA LYS A 65 13.58 -11.17 -7.16
C LYS A 65 12.37 -10.43 -7.76
N LEU A 66 11.68 -11.05 -8.70
CA LEU A 66 10.44 -10.47 -9.28
C LEU A 66 9.32 -10.38 -8.24
N ALA A 67 9.16 -11.40 -7.39
CA ALA A 67 8.18 -11.39 -6.30
C ALA A 67 8.47 -10.26 -5.30
N ASP A 68 9.73 -10.07 -4.89
CA ASP A 68 10.14 -9.01 -3.98
C ASP A 68 9.91 -7.62 -4.60
N LEU A 69 10.23 -7.44 -5.88
CA LEU A 69 9.95 -6.20 -6.60
C LEU A 69 8.45 -5.90 -6.67
N LYS A 70 7.62 -6.89 -7.03
CA LYS A 70 6.16 -6.75 -7.06
C LYS A 70 5.61 -6.37 -5.69
N LYS A 71 6.06 -7.07 -4.64
CA LYS A 71 5.68 -6.77 -3.26
C LYS A 71 6.08 -5.34 -2.86
N PHE A 72 7.29 -4.92 -3.19
CA PHE A 72 7.75 -3.54 -2.98
C PHE A 72 6.82 -2.53 -3.67
N LEU A 73 6.56 -2.71 -4.96
CA LEU A 73 5.70 -1.83 -5.75
C LEU A 73 4.30 -1.72 -5.13
N VAL A 74 3.65 -2.84 -4.82
CA VAL A 74 2.31 -2.84 -4.22
C VAL A 74 2.30 -2.11 -2.87
N ILE A 75 3.30 -2.36 -2.02
CA ILE A 75 3.40 -1.71 -0.71
C ILE A 75 3.67 -0.20 -0.86
N MET A 76 4.48 0.24 -1.83
CA MET A 76 4.67 1.67 -2.09
C MET A 76 3.37 2.33 -2.54
N MET A 77 2.59 1.67 -3.41
CA MET A 77 1.29 2.17 -3.85
C MET A 77 0.30 2.26 -2.68
N TYR A 78 0.26 1.22 -1.83
CA TYR A 78 -0.58 1.22 -0.63
C TYR A 78 -0.21 2.32 0.38
N ARG A 79 1.08 2.67 0.44
CA ARG A 79 1.64 3.76 1.28
C ARG A 79 1.53 5.14 0.64
N SER A 80 1.04 5.25 -0.59
CA SER A 80 0.91 6.53 -1.28
C SER A 80 0.05 7.51 -0.48
N GLU A 81 0.30 8.82 -0.66
CA GLU A 81 -0.46 9.86 0.02
C GLU A 81 -1.96 9.75 -0.30
N CYS A 82 -2.32 9.43 -1.55
CA CYS A 82 -3.69 9.23 -1.98
C CYS A 82 -4.36 8.09 -1.19
N ARG A 83 -3.76 6.89 -1.16
CA ARG A 83 -4.30 5.75 -0.41
C ARG A 83 -4.36 6.05 1.08
N ARG A 84 -3.36 6.72 1.66
CA ARG A 84 -3.39 7.13 3.07
C ARG A 84 -4.52 8.12 3.37
N LYS A 85 -4.77 9.09 2.48
CA LYS A 85 -5.88 10.05 2.60
C LYS A 85 -7.22 9.35 2.58
N GLN A 86 -7.43 8.33 1.73
CA GLN A 86 -8.67 7.54 1.71
C GLN A 86 -9.04 7.01 3.11
N TYR A 87 -8.07 6.50 3.88
CA TYR A 87 -8.32 5.98 5.24
C TYR A 87 -8.35 7.07 6.32
N THR A 88 -7.63 8.17 6.14
CA THR A 88 -7.59 9.28 7.11
C THR A 88 -8.84 10.15 7.01
N GLU A 89 -9.34 10.37 5.80
CA GLU A 89 -10.51 11.18 5.49
C GLU A 89 -11.78 10.33 5.27
N GLU A 90 -11.65 9.00 5.35
CA GLU A 90 -12.72 8.02 5.15
C GLU A 90 -13.44 8.11 3.80
N ILE A 91 -12.70 8.48 2.75
CA ILE A 91 -13.20 8.62 1.38
C ILE A 91 -13.08 7.27 0.67
N PHE A 92 -14.19 6.57 0.54
CA PHE A 92 -14.28 5.26 -0.10
C PHE A 92 -15.50 5.17 -1.02
N ASP A 93 -15.39 4.41 -2.11
CA ASP A 93 -16.57 3.99 -2.85
C ASP A 93 -17.43 3.02 -2.02
N PHE A 94 -18.67 2.80 -2.44
CA PHE A 94 -19.64 1.99 -1.71
C PHE A 94 -19.15 0.55 -1.45
N ALA A 95 -18.51 -0.08 -2.44
CA ALA A 95 -18.04 -1.45 -2.28
C ALA A 95 -16.88 -1.50 -1.29
N THR A 96 -15.87 -0.63 -1.44
CA THR A 96 -14.74 -0.57 -0.50
C THR A 96 -15.20 -0.31 0.94
N ARG A 97 -16.13 0.64 1.15
CA ARG A 97 -16.70 0.93 2.46
C ARG A 97 -17.34 -0.31 3.09
N LEU A 98 -18.18 -1.03 2.33
CA LEU A 98 -18.84 -2.24 2.81
C LEU A 98 -17.82 -3.34 3.19
N SER A 99 -16.74 -3.46 2.43
CA SER A 99 -15.65 -4.41 2.70
C SER A 99 -14.97 -4.13 4.04
N ILE A 100 -14.59 -2.86 4.23
CA ILE A 100 -13.91 -2.37 5.43
C ILE A 100 -14.80 -2.58 6.66
N GLU A 101 -16.05 -2.13 6.61
CA GLU A 101 -16.97 -2.24 7.75
C GLU A 101 -17.25 -3.70 8.12
N LYS A 102 -17.37 -4.60 7.13
CA LYS A 102 -17.50 -6.02 7.40
C LYS A 102 -16.24 -6.57 8.08
N HIS A 103 -15.07 -6.27 7.55
CA HIS A 103 -13.80 -6.72 8.11
C HIS A 103 -13.61 -6.20 9.55
N MET A 104 -13.98 -4.94 9.81
CA MET A 104 -13.96 -4.35 11.15
C MET A 104 -14.88 -5.09 12.12
N ARG A 105 -16.13 -5.37 11.72
CA ARG A 105 -17.07 -6.16 12.54
C ARG A 105 -16.57 -7.57 12.81
N ASP A 106 -16.01 -8.24 11.81
CA ASP A 106 -15.56 -9.63 11.92
C ASP A 106 -14.31 -9.80 12.79
N ASN A 107 -13.50 -8.74 12.94
CA ASN A 107 -12.23 -8.75 13.65
C ASN A 107 -12.19 -7.83 14.89
N ASN A 108 -13.32 -7.24 15.28
CA ASN A 108 -13.43 -6.31 16.41
C ASN A 108 -12.50 -5.09 16.31
N ILE A 109 -12.33 -4.55 15.10
CA ILE A 109 -11.55 -3.33 14.87
C ILE A 109 -12.50 -2.14 15.01
N ASN A 110 -12.15 -1.19 15.89
CA ASN A 110 -13.00 -0.04 16.19
C ASN A 110 -12.68 1.19 15.33
N ASN A 111 -11.50 1.22 14.71
CA ASN A 111 -11.03 2.36 13.93
C ASN A 111 -10.61 1.96 12.51
N ILE A 112 -11.07 2.69 11.49
CA ILE A 112 -10.70 2.48 10.09
C ILE A 112 -9.19 2.66 9.87
N GLN A 113 -8.55 3.60 10.59
CA GLN A 113 -7.11 3.78 10.45
C GLN A 113 -6.30 2.56 10.93
N ASP A 114 -6.84 1.80 11.90
CA ASP A 114 -6.22 0.54 12.33
C ASP A 114 -6.31 -0.53 11.24
N VAL A 115 -7.39 -0.52 10.43
CA VAL A 115 -7.50 -1.40 9.24
C VAL A 115 -6.38 -1.12 8.24
N TRP A 116 -6.08 0.16 7.98
CA TRP A 116 -4.97 0.52 7.10
C TRP A 116 -3.64 -0.08 7.59
N PHE A 117 -3.40 0.07 8.90
CA PHE A 117 -2.16 -0.39 9.51
C PHE A 117 -2.05 -1.92 9.53
N GLU A 118 -3.10 -2.62 9.95
CA GLU A 118 -3.12 -4.09 10.02
C GLU A 118 -3.02 -4.72 8.62
N ASN A 119 -3.64 -4.11 7.60
CA ASN A 119 -3.45 -4.52 6.20
C ASN A 119 -1.99 -4.41 5.75
N LEU A 120 -1.36 -3.26 5.98
CA LEU A 120 0.05 -3.04 5.64
C LEU A 120 0.96 -4.04 6.37
N LYS A 121 0.70 -4.27 7.66
CA LYS A 121 1.40 -5.24 8.51
C LYS A 121 1.27 -6.66 7.97
N TRP A 122 0.06 -7.04 7.54
CA TRP A 122 -0.18 -8.34 6.95
C TRP A 122 0.57 -8.50 5.62
N PHE A 123 0.51 -7.50 4.73
CA PHE A 123 1.26 -7.53 3.47
C PHE A 123 2.76 -7.65 3.70
N LEU A 124 3.33 -6.88 4.63
CA LEU A 124 4.77 -6.92 4.93
C LEU A 124 5.20 -8.30 5.45
N LYS A 125 4.46 -8.88 6.37
CA LYS A 125 4.83 -10.13 7.05
C LYS A 125 4.52 -11.39 6.23
N THR A 126 3.54 -11.34 5.33
CA THR A 126 3.09 -12.53 4.60
C THR A 126 3.88 -12.72 3.30
N PRO A 127 4.42 -13.92 3.02
CA PRO A 127 5.03 -14.23 1.74
C PRO A 127 4.03 -14.07 0.58
N ILE A 128 4.50 -13.60 -0.58
CA ILE A 128 3.61 -13.32 -1.72
C ILE A 128 2.79 -14.56 -2.13
N GLY A 129 3.39 -15.75 -2.08
CA GLY A 129 2.72 -17.00 -2.46
C GLY A 129 1.57 -17.35 -1.53
N ASP A 130 1.63 -16.97 -0.25
CA ASP A 130 0.55 -17.20 0.70
C ASP A 130 -0.56 -16.15 0.55
N ILE A 131 -0.21 -14.91 0.19
CA ILE A 131 -1.18 -13.89 -0.21
C ILE A 131 -1.94 -14.36 -1.46
N LEU A 132 -1.26 -14.93 -2.46
CA LEU A 132 -1.92 -15.42 -3.68
C LEU A 132 -2.86 -16.61 -3.42
N LYS A 133 -2.49 -17.54 -2.53
CA LYS A 133 -3.43 -18.60 -2.09
C LYS A 133 -4.67 -18.01 -1.42
N GLU A 134 -4.49 -16.94 -0.66
CA GLU A 134 -5.58 -16.24 0.01
C GLU A 134 -6.49 -15.53 -1.01
N VAL A 135 -5.94 -14.96 -2.08
CA VAL A 135 -6.70 -14.44 -3.23
C VAL A 135 -7.50 -15.56 -3.91
N ASP A 136 -6.89 -16.72 -4.14
CA ASP A 136 -7.60 -17.87 -4.74
C ASP A 136 -8.76 -18.32 -3.85
N ARG A 137 -8.53 -18.43 -2.53
CA ARG A 137 -9.57 -18.74 -1.53
C ARG A 137 -10.70 -17.73 -1.53
N ALA A 138 -10.37 -16.44 -1.63
CA ALA A 138 -11.37 -15.38 -1.69
C ALA A 138 -12.25 -15.47 -2.95
N ASN A 139 -11.71 -15.99 -4.06
CA ASN A 139 -12.42 -16.14 -5.33
C ASN A 139 -13.27 -17.42 -5.44
N GLU A 140 -13.13 -18.39 -4.52
CA GLU A 140 -13.92 -19.64 -4.51
C GLU A 140 -15.44 -19.45 -4.68
N PRO A 141 -16.09 -18.43 -4.07
CA PRO A 141 -17.52 -18.19 -4.23
C PRO A 141 -17.95 -17.77 -5.66
N GLY A 142 -17.00 -17.45 -6.54
CA GLY A 142 -17.18 -17.24 -7.98
C GLY A 142 -17.93 -15.96 -8.40
N THR A 143 -18.75 -15.36 -7.53
CA THR A 143 -19.48 -14.11 -7.83
C THR A 143 -19.03 -12.97 -6.92
N PRO A 144 -18.87 -11.73 -7.43
CA PRO A 144 -18.42 -10.59 -6.61
C PRO A 144 -19.25 -10.38 -5.34
N SER A 145 -20.57 -10.52 -5.44
CA SER A 145 -21.48 -10.39 -4.29
C SER A 145 -21.25 -11.47 -3.24
N ALA A 146 -21.05 -12.73 -3.65
CA ALA A 146 -20.80 -13.82 -2.72
C ALA A 146 -19.44 -13.65 -2.03
N ILE A 147 -18.40 -13.27 -2.79
CA ILE A 147 -17.06 -12.99 -2.26
C ILE A 147 -17.14 -11.95 -1.13
N MET A 148 -17.84 -10.84 -1.39
CA MET A 148 -17.98 -9.77 -0.41
C MET A 148 -18.70 -10.19 0.88
N LEU A 149 -19.69 -11.07 0.75
CA LEU A 149 -20.51 -11.52 1.89
C LEU A 149 -19.85 -12.63 2.71
N THR A 150 -19.10 -13.53 2.07
CA THR A 150 -18.61 -14.74 2.73
C THR A 150 -17.15 -14.65 3.15
N TYR A 151 -16.34 -13.80 2.51
CA TYR A 151 -14.92 -13.73 2.80
C TYR A 151 -14.67 -13.28 4.24
N LYS A 152 -13.92 -14.10 4.97
CA LYS A 152 -13.40 -13.80 6.31
C LYS A 152 -11.92 -14.16 6.33
N GLY A 153 -11.09 -13.14 6.44
CA GLY A 153 -9.65 -13.28 6.40
C GLY A 153 -8.93 -12.12 7.09
N PRO A 154 -7.59 -12.13 7.00
CA PRO A 154 -6.72 -11.22 7.76
C PRO A 154 -6.72 -9.78 7.23
N ILE A 155 -7.37 -9.53 6.10
CA ILE A 155 -7.49 -8.23 5.42
C ILE A 155 -8.94 -8.07 4.92
N HIS A 156 -9.37 -6.88 4.52
CA HIS A 156 -10.66 -6.74 3.83
C HIS A 156 -10.54 -7.18 2.37
N VAL A 157 -11.62 -7.72 1.81
CA VAL A 157 -11.54 -8.48 0.54
C VAL A 157 -11.21 -7.60 -0.65
N VAL A 158 -11.64 -6.34 -0.67
CA VAL A 158 -11.33 -5.43 -1.78
C VAL A 158 -9.82 -5.19 -1.86
N GLU A 159 -9.14 -4.95 -0.73
CA GLU A 159 -7.69 -4.76 -0.74
C GLU A 159 -6.92 -6.04 -1.14
N LEU A 160 -7.43 -7.20 -0.73
CA LEU A 160 -6.83 -8.48 -1.14
C LEU A 160 -6.90 -8.68 -2.66
N LEU A 161 -8.06 -8.39 -3.25
CA LEU A 161 -8.27 -8.53 -4.70
C LEU A 161 -7.44 -7.50 -5.47
N ASP A 162 -7.37 -6.25 -5.00
CA ASP A 162 -6.49 -5.21 -5.56
C ASP A 162 -5.02 -5.66 -5.55
N TYR A 163 -4.54 -6.20 -4.42
CA TYR A 163 -3.20 -6.75 -4.32
C TYR A 163 -2.98 -7.87 -5.34
N GLY A 164 -3.93 -8.80 -5.46
CA GLY A 164 -3.91 -9.87 -6.45
C GLY A 164 -3.78 -9.35 -7.88
N HIS A 165 -4.65 -8.41 -8.28
CA HIS A 165 -4.63 -7.79 -9.60
C HIS A 165 -3.26 -7.16 -9.93
N MET A 166 -2.68 -6.42 -8.99
CA MET A 166 -1.36 -5.82 -9.20
C MET A 166 -0.25 -6.85 -9.35
N VAL A 167 -0.28 -7.92 -8.57
CA VAL A 167 0.76 -8.95 -8.62
C VAL A 167 0.62 -9.84 -9.86
N PHE A 168 -0.59 -10.05 -10.37
CA PHE A 168 -0.79 -10.82 -11.60
C PHE A 168 -0.41 -10.05 -12.88
N ASN A 169 -0.28 -8.72 -12.82
CA ASN A 169 0.18 -7.92 -13.95
C ASN A 169 1.66 -8.17 -14.33
N TYR A 170 1.96 -7.94 -15.61
CA TYR A 170 3.34 -7.91 -16.10
C TYR A 170 4.01 -6.60 -15.68
N VAL A 171 5.21 -6.71 -15.09
CA VAL A 171 6.03 -5.55 -14.74
C VAL A 171 7.05 -5.37 -15.85
N CYS A 172 7.08 -4.19 -16.46
CA CYS A 172 8.09 -3.81 -17.41
C CYS A 172 8.79 -2.54 -16.91
N VAL A 173 10.13 -2.51 -17.01
CA VAL A 173 10.93 -1.32 -16.72
C VAL A 173 11.45 -0.79 -18.04
N TRP A 174 11.19 0.49 -18.32
CA TRP A 174 11.55 1.16 -19.56
C TRP A 174 12.39 2.40 -19.25
N GLN A 175 13.34 2.70 -20.13
CA GLN A 175 14.10 3.95 -20.11
C GLN A 175 13.76 4.75 -21.36
N ALA A 176 13.37 6.02 -21.19
CA ALA A 176 13.14 6.91 -22.32
C ALA A 176 14.46 7.20 -23.03
N GLN A 177 14.39 7.38 -24.35
CA GLN A 177 15.55 7.87 -25.11
C GLN A 177 15.91 9.29 -24.67
N GLU A 178 17.18 9.66 -24.76
CA GLU A 178 17.63 11.02 -24.48
C GLU A 178 16.84 12.05 -25.31
N GLY A 179 16.38 13.13 -24.65
CA GLY A 179 15.52 14.14 -25.26
C GLY A 179 14.06 13.72 -25.48
N SER A 180 13.67 12.54 -25.01
CA SER A 180 12.27 12.06 -25.05
C SER A 180 11.69 12.00 -23.63
N GLU A 181 10.37 12.16 -23.54
CA GLU A 181 9.61 11.98 -22.30
C GLU A 181 8.57 10.86 -22.49
N PHE A 182 8.20 10.20 -21.39
CA PHE A 182 7.07 9.29 -21.42
C PHE A 182 5.77 10.09 -21.31
N ILE A 183 4.81 9.83 -22.20
CA ILE A 183 3.43 10.25 -21.98
C ILE A 183 2.85 9.31 -20.94
N MET A 184 2.66 9.83 -19.74
CA MET A 184 1.94 9.11 -18.70
C MET A 184 0.45 9.16 -19.03
N SER A 185 -0.19 8.01 -19.03
CA SER A 185 -1.65 7.91 -19.09
C SER A 185 -2.18 7.50 -17.73
N ASP A 186 -3.50 7.58 -17.55
CA ASP A 186 -4.21 7.24 -16.30
C ASP A 186 -3.97 5.78 -15.83
N ASN A 187 -3.35 4.95 -16.67
CA ASN A 187 -2.99 3.56 -16.39
C ASN A 187 -1.52 3.38 -15.91
N CYS A 188 -0.77 4.46 -15.67
CA CYS A 188 0.61 4.40 -15.22
C CYS A 188 0.72 4.06 -13.72
N PHE A 189 1.76 3.29 -13.37
CA PHE A 189 1.97 2.80 -12.01
C PHE A 189 2.14 3.95 -11.00
N GLY A 190 1.24 4.05 -10.02
CA GLY A 190 1.33 5.03 -8.93
C GLY A 190 1.08 6.49 -9.33
N CYS A 191 0.56 6.72 -10.53
CA CYS A 191 0.30 8.07 -11.03
C CYS A 191 -1.20 8.22 -11.29
N PHE A 192 -1.88 8.88 -10.35
CA PHE A 192 -3.23 9.39 -10.56
C PHE A 192 -3.11 10.91 -10.64
N GLU A 193 -3.09 11.46 -11.85
CA GLU A 193 -3.23 12.90 -12.06
C GLU A 193 -4.69 13.18 -12.41
N GLY A 194 -5.50 13.39 -11.38
CA GLY A 194 -6.90 13.79 -11.50
C GLY A 194 -7.47 14.14 -10.14
N ASP A 195 -8.30 15.19 -10.10
CA ASP A 195 -9.17 15.43 -8.95
C ASP A 195 -10.28 14.37 -8.96
N MET A 196 -10.46 13.67 -7.83
CA MET A 196 -11.59 12.75 -7.61
C MET A 196 -12.93 13.49 -7.57
#